data_AF-A0A453GRR1-F1
#
_entry.id   AF-A0A453GRR1-F1
#
_cell.length_a   1.000
_cell.length_b   1.000
_cell.length_c   1.000
_cell.angle_alpha   90.00
_cell.angle_beta   90.00
_cell.angle_gamma   90.00
#
_symmetry.space_group_name_H-M   'P 1'
#
loop_
_entity.id
_entity.type
_entity.pdbx_description
1 polymer ?
#
loop_
_entity_poly.entity_id
_entity_poly.type
_entity_poly.pdbx_seq_one_letter_code
_entity_poly.pdbx_strand_id
1 'polypeptide(L)'
;MSTSKDMAKKEAAFAFAALMEIPTQYKAAQGLYPPEWHEEMADPWMILPPPIEVLERDDAVAATYAPAATFLPTDVGNDASVEQVCPICLRNPRDMAFQCGHLTCRECGPTLSTCPVCRVPITHEALLVKRVRPSEAEDLPFHPIWYE
;
A
#
# COMPACT_ATOMS: atom_id res chain seq x y z
N MET A 1 23.53 9.99 -19.66
CA MET A 1 22.43 10.90 -20.02
C MET A 1 21.26 10.17 -20.71
N SER A 2 20.94 8.91 -20.38
CA SER A 2 19.90 8.13 -21.09
C SER A 2 18.60 7.90 -20.29
N THR A 3 18.54 8.27 -19.02
CA THR A 3 17.46 7.88 -18.10
C THR A 3 16.13 8.63 -18.30
N SER A 4 16.17 9.88 -18.79
CA SER A 4 14.96 10.70 -18.94
C SER A 4 14.03 10.20 -20.04
N LYS A 5 14.58 9.71 -21.16
CA LYS A 5 13.81 9.20 -22.29
C LYS A 5 13.11 7.87 -21.96
N ASP A 6 13.71 7.06 -21.10
CA ASP A 6 13.13 5.80 -20.64
C ASP A 6 11.96 6.02 -19.67
N MET A 7 12.03 7.05 -18.81
CA MET A 7 10.92 7.42 -17.93
C MET A 7 9.72 7.95 -18.71
N ALA A 8 9.93 8.86 -19.65
CA ALA A 8 8.86 9.38 -20.50
C ALA A 8 8.11 8.26 -21.25
N LYS A 9 8.83 7.20 -21.68
CA LYS A 9 8.23 6.03 -22.32
C LYS A 9 7.36 5.21 -21.36
N LYS A 10 7.79 5.04 -20.10
CA LYS A 10 7.03 4.33 -19.07
C LYS A 10 5.77 5.10 -18.69
N GLU A 11 5.87 6.42 -18.52
CA GLU A 11 4.74 7.30 -18.23
C GLU A 11 3.71 7.29 -19.36
N ALA A 12 4.16 7.38 -20.62
CA ALA A 12 3.26 7.29 -21.77
C ALA A 12 2.56 5.92 -21.84
N ALA A 13 3.27 4.83 -21.56
CA ALA A 13 2.68 3.49 -21.52
C ALA A 13 1.65 3.34 -20.39
N PHE A 14 1.94 3.88 -19.20
CA PHE A 14 1.01 3.91 -18.08
C PHE A 14 -0.24 4.74 -18.39
N ALA A 15 -0.06 5.96 -18.91
CA ALA A 15 -1.17 6.84 -19.28
C ALA A 15 -2.05 6.20 -20.36
N PHE A 16 -1.45 5.57 -21.37
CA PHE A 16 -2.20 4.85 -22.40
C PHE A 16 -2.99 3.68 -21.80
N ALA A 17 -2.35 2.82 -21.00
CA ALA A 17 -3.01 1.68 -20.37
C ALA A 17 -4.18 2.12 -19.45
N ALA A 18 -4.01 3.23 -18.73
CA ALA A 18 -5.02 3.75 -17.82
C ALA A 18 -6.19 4.45 -18.53
N LEU A 19 -5.93 5.10 -19.68
CA LEU A 19 -6.88 6.07 -20.25
C LEU A 19 -7.55 5.64 -21.55
N MET A 20 -7.07 4.60 -22.25
CA MET A 20 -7.58 4.25 -23.58
C MET A 20 -9.04 3.78 -23.61
N GLU A 21 -9.56 3.28 -22.49
CA GLU A 21 -10.96 2.86 -22.37
C GLU A 21 -11.89 4.00 -21.92
N ILE A 22 -11.34 5.09 -21.38
CA ILE A 22 -12.13 6.22 -20.86
C ILE A 22 -13.04 6.84 -21.95
N PRO A 23 -12.61 7.04 -23.21
CA PRO A 23 -13.48 7.61 -24.25
C PRO A 23 -14.69 6.76 -24.60
N THR A 24 -14.55 5.43 -24.61
CA THR A 24 -15.67 4.52 -24.89
C THR A 24 -16.61 4.44 -23.70
N GLN A 25 -16.08 4.37 -22.48
CA GLN A 25 -16.84 4.46 -21.23
C GLN A 25 -17.64 5.77 -21.16
N TYR A 26 -17.03 6.91 -21.48
CA TYR A 26 -17.71 8.21 -21.49
C TYR A 26 -18.88 8.24 -22.47
N LYS A 27 -18.70 7.75 -23.71
CA LYS A 27 -19.80 7.66 -24.68
C LYS A 27 -20.92 6.74 -24.22
N ALA A 28 -20.58 5.62 -23.57
CA ALA A 28 -21.58 4.71 -23.00
C ALA A 28 -22.40 5.39 -21.89
N ALA A 29 -21.76 6.24 -21.08
CA ALA A 29 -22.41 6.96 -19.99
C ALA A 29 -23.28 8.15 -20.46
N GLN A 30 -23.04 8.75 -21.63
CA GLN A 30 -23.80 9.92 -22.11
C GLN A 30 -25.31 9.69 -22.25
N GLY A 31 -25.74 8.44 -22.49
CA GLY A 31 -27.16 8.07 -22.56
C GLY A 31 -27.77 7.65 -21.22
N LEU A 32 -26.95 7.51 -20.18
CA LEU A 32 -27.38 7.22 -18.82
C LEU A 32 -27.60 8.56 -18.14
N TYR A 33 -28.84 9.02 -18.05
CA TYR A 33 -29.15 10.12 -17.15
C TYR A 33 -28.88 9.61 -15.73
N PRO A 34 -27.93 10.19 -14.97
CA PRO A 34 -27.86 9.91 -13.55
C PRO A 34 -29.25 10.21 -12.98
N PRO A 35 -29.84 9.33 -12.14
CA PRO A 35 -31.08 9.69 -11.46
C PRO A 35 -30.88 11.08 -10.85
N GLU A 36 -31.87 11.96 -11.04
CA GLU A 36 -31.92 13.25 -10.35
C GLU A 36 -31.55 12.97 -8.89
N TRP A 37 -30.58 13.69 -8.35
CA TRP A 37 -30.15 13.53 -6.97
C TRP A 37 -31.33 13.89 -6.05
N HIS A 38 -32.21 12.93 -5.80
CA HIS A 38 -33.20 13.05 -4.74
C HIS A 38 -32.43 12.91 -3.43
N GLU A 39 -32.54 13.92 -2.56
CA GLU A 39 -31.93 13.95 -1.22
C GLU A 39 -32.23 12.67 -0.40
N GLU A 40 -33.28 11.93 -0.77
CA GLU A 40 -33.70 10.66 -0.16
C GLU A 40 -32.85 9.43 -0.56
N MET A 41 -31.99 9.52 -1.58
CA MET A 41 -31.07 8.43 -2.00
C MET A 41 -29.61 8.65 -1.56
N ALA A 42 -29.35 9.68 -0.76
CA ALA A 42 -28.04 9.89 -0.18
C ALA A 42 -27.78 8.84 0.89
N ASP A 43 -27.30 7.66 0.49
CA ASP A 43 -26.41 6.90 1.37
C ASP A 43 -25.17 7.78 1.53
N PRO A 44 -24.97 8.44 2.68
CA PRO A 44 -24.02 9.51 2.79
C PRO A 44 -22.65 8.84 2.88
N TRP A 45 -22.03 8.64 1.72
CA TRP A 45 -20.60 8.44 1.59
C TRP A 45 -19.92 9.70 2.15
N MET A 46 -19.94 9.84 3.48
CA MET A 46 -19.30 10.91 4.21
C MET A 46 -17.82 10.72 4.01
N ILE A 47 -17.27 11.50 3.09
CA ILE A 47 -15.83 11.69 3.00
C ILE A 47 -15.44 12.38 4.30
N LEU A 48 -14.83 11.62 5.22
CA LEU A 48 -14.27 12.16 6.44
C LEU A 48 -13.15 13.13 6.07
N PRO A 49 -12.95 14.22 6.85
CA PRO A 49 -11.79 15.07 6.64
C PRO A 49 -10.51 14.24 6.79
N PRO A 50 -9.45 14.55 6.03
CA PRO A 50 -8.16 13.92 6.23
C PRO A 50 -7.68 14.14 7.67
N PRO A 51 -6.98 13.17 8.30
CA PRO A 51 -6.48 13.32 9.66
C PRO A 51 -5.48 14.49 9.77
N ILE A 52 -5.85 15.54 10.50
CA ILE A 52 -5.08 16.79 10.60
C ILE A 52 -3.66 16.55 11.13
N GLU A 53 -3.51 15.70 12.15
CA GLU A 53 -2.20 15.39 12.74
C GLU A 53 -1.20 14.79 11.75
N VAL A 54 -1.69 14.06 10.74
CA VAL A 54 -0.85 13.46 9.68
C VAL A 54 -0.44 14.54 8.69
N LEU A 55 -1.38 15.40 8.28
CA LEU A 55 -1.10 16.52 7.38
C LEU A 55 -0.07 17.48 7.98
N GLU A 56 -0.23 17.87 9.25
CA GLU A 56 0.71 18.75 9.93
C GLU A 56 2.11 18.14 10.02
N ARG A 57 2.21 16.82 10.19
CA ARG A 57 3.48 16.12 10.20
C ARG A 57 4.11 16.10 8.81
N ASP A 58 3.34 15.78 7.78
CA ASP A 58 3.83 15.74 6.39
C ASP A 58 4.28 17.13 5.93
N ASP A 59 3.53 18.17 6.30
CA ASP A 59 3.86 19.58 6.04
C ASP A 59 5.12 20.01 6.81
N ALA A 60 5.27 19.61 8.07
CA ALA A 60 6.49 19.89 8.85
C ALA A 60 7.71 19.20 8.24
N VAL A 61 7.57 17.94 7.81
CA VAL A 61 8.63 17.21 7.09
C VAL A 61 8.96 17.95 5.80
N ALA A 62 7.98 18.28 4.96
CA ALA A 62 8.17 19.01 3.72
C ALA A 62 8.81 20.40 3.93
N ALA A 63 8.44 21.11 4.99
CA ALA A 63 9.01 22.42 5.35
C ALA A 63 10.46 22.31 5.84
N THR A 64 10.83 21.20 6.46
CA THR A 64 12.25 20.91 6.80
C THR A 64 13.08 20.69 5.53
N TYR A 65 12.43 20.28 4.44
CA TYR A 65 12.99 20.12 3.09
C TYR A 65 12.55 21.25 2.13
N ALA A 66 12.54 22.52 2.54
CA ALA A 66 12.17 23.62 1.64
C ALA A 66 13.37 24.11 0.77
N PRO A 67 13.14 24.68 -0.42
CA PRO A 67 13.06 23.96 -1.68
C PRO A 67 14.23 24.31 -2.62
N ALA A 68 14.76 23.31 -3.32
CA ALA A 68 15.30 23.52 -4.66
C ALA A 68 14.59 22.52 -5.55
N ALA A 69 13.83 23.04 -6.51
CA ALA A 69 13.25 22.26 -7.59
C ALA A 69 14.37 21.51 -8.32
N THR A 70 14.56 20.26 -7.94
CA THR A 70 15.02 19.21 -8.83
C THR A 70 14.35 17.97 -8.31
N PHE A 71 13.44 17.41 -9.12
CA PHE A 71 12.99 16.05 -8.99
C PHE A 71 14.23 15.16 -9.14
N LEU A 72 15.01 15.02 -8.08
CA LEU A 72 15.82 13.84 -7.90
C LEU A 72 14.80 12.78 -7.50
N PRO A 73 14.68 11.67 -8.25
CA PRO A 73 14.15 10.47 -7.65
C PRO A 73 15.11 10.20 -6.50
N THR A 74 14.71 10.54 -5.28
CA THR A 74 15.18 9.78 -4.15
C THR A 74 14.78 8.37 -4.52
N ASP A 75 15.79 7.59 -4.87
CA ASP A 75 15.80 6.16 -4.69
C ASP A 75 15.33 5.97 -3.24
N VAL A 76 14.01 5.88 -3.05
CA VAL A 76 13.42 5.14 -1.94
C VAL A 76 13.83 3.72 -2.27
N GLY A 77 15.13 3.46 -2.06
CA GLY A 77 15.67 2.13 -2.08
C GLY A 77 14.74 1.37 -1.17
N ASN A 78 14.19 0.28 -1.70
CA ASN A 78 13.32 -0.67 -1.04
C ASN A 78 13.77 -0.86 0.42
N ASP A 79 13.37 0.03 1.31
CA ASP A 79 13.57 -0.17 2.72
C ASP A 79 12.35 -0.96 3.15
N ALA A 80 12.41 -2.23 2.78
CA ALA A 80 11.53 -3.30 3.23
C ALA A 80 11.50 -3.41 4.77
N SER A 81 12.16 -2.50 5.51
CA SER A 81 12.14 -2.36 6.96
C SER A 81 10.95 -1.54 7.50
N VAL A 82 10.46 -0.50 6.82
CA VAL A 82 9.35 0.36 7.32
C VAL A 82 8.02 -0.40 7.30
N GLU A 83 7.79 -1.06 6.17
CA GLU A 83 7.74 -2.51 6.11
C GLU A 83 7.15 -3.22 7.31
N GLN A 84 7.92 -3.34 8.39
CA GLN A 84 7.89 -4.48 9.31
C GLN A 84 7.44 -4.18 10.73
N VAL A 85 6.98 -2.97 11.02
CA VAL A 85 6.62 -2.56 12.38
C VAL A 85 5.16 -2.89 12.69
N CYS A 86 4.86 -3.20 13.95
CA CYS A 86 3.52 -3.55 14.41
C CYS A 86 2.57 -2.34 14.28
N PRO A 87 1.39 -2.51 13.67
CA PRO A 87 0.44 -1.41 13.45
C PRO A 87 -0.21 -0.88 14.74
N ILE A 88 0.00 -1.55 15.87
CA ILE A 88 -0.61 -1.19 17.16
C ILE A 88 0.34 -0.32 17.98
N CYS A 89 1.57 -0.78 18.20
CA CYS A 89 2.54 -0.06 19.01
C CYS A 89 3.51 0.80 18.22
N LEU A 90 3.57 0.64 16.89
CA LEU A 90 4.48 1.35 15.98
C LEU A 90 5.96 1.31 16.43
N ARG A 91 6.33 0.27 17.20
CA ARG A 91 7.66 0.13 17.81
C ARG A 91 8.28 -1.23 17.51
N ASN A 92 7.55 -2.30 17.80
CA ASN A 92 8.07 -3.66 17.74
C ASN A 92 7.86 -4.27 16.36
N PRO A 93 8.73 -5.21 15.91
CA PRO A 93 8.55 -5.89 14.63
C PRO A 93 7.31 -6.80 14.65
N ARG A 94 6.76 -7.05 13.46
CA ARG A 94 5.65 -7.99 13.26
C ARG A 94 6.13 -9.43 13.21
N ASP A 95 6.09 -10.11 14.35
CA ASP A 95 6.64 -11.46 14.53
C ASP A 95 5.61 -12.49 15.01
N MET A 96 4.32 -12.13 14.95
CA MET A 96 3.20 -13.01 15.28
C MET A 96 2.08 -12.90 14.23
N ALA A 97 1.66 -14.03 13.68
CA ALA A 97 0.58 -14.13 12.70
C ALA A 97 -0.71 -14.63 13.37
N PHE A 98 -1.83 -14.03 12.99
CA PHE A 98 -3.15 -14.59 13.26
C PHE A 98 -3.51 -15.63 12.19
N GLN A 99 -4.53 -16.44 12.45
CA GLN A 99 -5.03 -17.45 11.51
C GLN A 99 -5.59 -16.86 10.20
N CYS A 100 -5.86 -15.55 10.17
CA CYS A 100 -6.21 -14.82 8.95
C CYS A 100 -5.00 -14.37 8.11
N GLY A 101 -3.77 -14.67 8.53
CA GLY A 101 -2.53 -14.32 7.81
C GLY A 101 -1.97 -12.93 8.12
N HIS A 102 -2.74 -12.05 8.78
CA HIS A 102 -2.25 -10.73 9.19
C HIS A 102 -1.36 -10.78 10.44
N LEU A 103 -0.45 -9.81 10.55
CA LEU A 103 0.65 -9.86 11.50
C LEU A 103 0.61 -8.71 12.53
N THR A 104 1.05 -9.00 13.75
CA THR A 104 1.31 -8.03 14.84
C THR A 104 2.60 -8.42 15.59
N CYS A 105 3.02 -7.64 16.59
CA CYS A 105 4.08 -8.07 17.49
C CYS A 105 3.53 -8.97 18.61
N ARG A 106 4.41 -9.78 19.20
CA ARG A 106 4.09 -10.67 20.34
C ARG A 106 3.55 -9.96 21.59
N GLU A 107 3.85 -8.69 21.78
CA GLU A 107 3.37 -7.92 22.93
C GLU A 107 1.93 -7.46 22.74
N CYS A 108 1.57 -7.03 21.53
CA CYS A 108 0.25 -6.47 21.25
C CYS A 108 -0.78 -7.52 20.87
N GLY A 109 -0.42 -8.58 20.15
CA GLY A 109 -1.44 -9.47 19.63
C GLY A 109 -2.15 -10.41 20.64
N PRO A 110 -1.57 -10.83 21.79
CA PRO A 110 -2.28 -11.67 22.76
C PRO A 110 -3.49 -11.00 23.42
N THR A 111 -3.56 -9.67 23.42
CA THR A 111 -4.68 -8.91 24.01
C THR A 111 -5.82 -8.67 23.01
N LEU A 112 -5.67 -9.08 21.75
CA LEU A 112 -6.66 -8.86 20.70
C LEU A 112 -7.62 -10.05 20.58
N SER A 113 -8.92 -9.77 20.56
CA SER A 113 -9.97 -10.74 20.23
C SER A 113 -10.34 -10.75 18.74
N THR A 114 -9.95 -9.71 18.00
CA THR A 114 -10.24 -9.53 16.56
C THR A 114 -9.02 -8.99 15.82
N CYS A 115 -8.80 -9.42 14.58
CA CYS A 115 -7.72 -8.92 13.74
C CYS A 115 -7.91 -7.41 13.45
N PRO A 116 -6.91 -6.55 13.68
CA PRO A 116 -7.01 -5.11 13.40
C PRO A 116 -7.05 -4.77 11.90
N VAL A 117 -6.69 -5.72 11.03
CA VAL A 117 -6.65 -5.52 9.57
C VAL A 117 -7.96 -5.97 8.91
N CYS A 118 -8.39 -7.22 9.17
CA CYS A 118 -9.57 -7.80 8.50
C CYS A 118 -10.77 -8.05 9.41
N ARG A 119 -10.69 -7.70 10.70
CA ARG A 119 -11.77 -7.82 11.70
C ARG A 119 -12.30 -9.24 11.95
N VAL A 120 -11.63 -10.26 11.43
CA VAL A 120 -11.93 -11.68 11.72
C VAL A 120 -11.59 -11.98 13.19
N PRO A 121 -12.44 -12.71 13.93
CA PRO A 121 -12.16 -13.09 15.32
C PRO A 121 -10.90 -13.94 15.40
N ILE A 122 -10.07 -13.73 16.42
CA ILE A 122 -8.82 -14.48 16.62
C ILE A 122 -9.13 -15.73 17.44
N THR A 123 -8.88 -16.90 16.88
CA THR A 123 -8.85 -18.18 17.61
C THR A 123 -7.46 -18.36 18.20
N HIS A 124 -7.33 -19.04 19.34
CA HIS A 124 -6.15 -19.07 20.22
C HIS A 124 -4.81 -19.59 19.63
N GLU A 125 -4.68 -19.70 18.31
CA GLU A 125 -3.50 -20.21 17.60
C GLU A 125 -2.83 -19.07 16.83
N ALA A 126 -2.12 -18.21 17.55
CA ALA A 126 -1.21 -17.24 16.93
C ALA A 126 0.18 -17.89 16.76
N LEU A 127 0.69 -17.92 15.54
CA LEU A 127 1.98 -18.54 15.23
C LEU A 127 3.10 -17.50 15.23
N LEU A 128 4.23 -17.87 15.84
CA LEU A 128 5.43 -17.05 15.80
C LEU A 128 6.11 -17.17 14.44
N VAL A 129 6.26 -16.04 13.75
CA VAL A 129 6.91 -16.00 12.44
C VAL A 129 8.40 -15.75 12.64
N LYS A 130 9.23 -16.77 12.42
CA LYS A 130 10.68 -16.58 12.29
C LYS A 130 10.96 -16.00 10.91
N ARG A 131 11.42 -14.76 10.86
CA ARG A 131 11.91 -14.16 9.61
C ARG A 131 13.36 -14.54 9.43
N VAL A 132 13.66 -15.27 8.35
CA VAL A 132 15.02 -15.50 7.87
C VAL A 132 15.55 -14.17 7.31
N ARG A 133 16.79 -13.81 7.62
CA ARG A 133 17.36 -12.57 7.07
C ARG A 133 17.53 -12.75 5.57
N PRO A 134 17.29 -11.73 4.73
CA PRO A 134 17.48 -11.82 3.28
C PRO A 134 18.89 -12.33 2.88
N SER A 135 19.90 -12.08 3.71
CA SER A 135 21.28 -12.54 3.52
C SER A 135 21.50 -14.06 3.57
N GLU A 136 20.51 -14.84 4.02
CA GLU A 136 20.61 -16.30 4.16
C GLU A 136 19.82 -17.05 3.07
N ALA A 137 19.21 -16.34 2.10
CA ALA A 137 18.33 -16.92 1.08
C ALA A 137 19.00 -17.13 -0.30
N GLU A 138 20.23 -16.66 -0.50
CA GLU A 138 20.95 -16.77 -1.78
C GLU A 138 21.89 -18.00 -1.80
N ASP A 139 21.36 -19.22 -1.67
CA ASP A 139 22.19 -20.43 -1.85
C ASP A 139 21.36 -21.67 -2.22
N LEU A 140 20.36 -21.53 -3.09
CA LEU A 140 19.72 -22.68 -3.74
C LEU A 140 19.76 -22.53 -5.27
N PRO A 141 20.53 -23.37 -5.99
CA PRO A 141 20.64 -23.28 -7.43
C PRO A 141 19.38 -23.85 -8.09
N PHE A 142 18.48 -22.97 -8.53
CA PHE A 142 17.43 -23.33 -9.48
C PHE A 142 18.04 -23.46 -10.87
N HIS A 143 18.39 -24.69 -11.27
CA HIS A 143 18.57 -25.05 -12.67
C HIS A 143 17.19 -25.33 -13.28
N PRO A 144 16.71 -24.58 -14.29
CA PRO A 144 15.49 -24.93 -14.99
C PRO A 144 15.79 -26.06 -16.00
N ILE A 145 15.20 -27.21 -15.73
CA ILE A 145 15.12 -28.33 -16.67
C ILE A 145 14.01 -27.98 -17.67
N TRP A 146 14.37 -27.67 -18.90
CA TRP A 146 13.40 -27.58 -20.00
C TRP A 146 13.07 -29.02 -20.43
N TYR A 147 11.80 -29.42 -20.33
CA TYR A 147 11.29 -30.63 -20.96
C TYR A 147 10.83 -30.29 -22.38
N GLU A 148 11.30 -31.07 -23.37
CA GLU A 148 10.68 -31.27 -24.69
C GLU A 148 9.53 -32.28 -24.60
#